data_AF-A0A944XPN0-F1
#
_entry.id   AF-A0A944XPN0-F1
#
_cell.length_a   1.000
_cell.length_b   1.000
_cell.length_c   1.000
_cell.angle_alpha   90.00
_cell.angle_beta   90.00
_cell.angle_gamma   90.00
#
_symmetry.space_group_name_H-M   'P 1'
#
loop_
_entity.id
_entity.type
_entity.pdbx_description
1 polymer ?
#
loop_
_entity_poly.entity_id
_entity_poly.type
_entity_poly.pdbx_seq_one_letter_code
_entity_poly.pdbx_strand_id
1 'polypeptide(L)'
;MDKETKATEPTPIIEIPVLPLRDVVVYPYMVIPLFVGRDRSIKSLEVATDENKQVLLIAQKDSTEEQPDASNLYEIGTLANILQLLKLPDGTVKVLVEGISRAKVSGFDNEGDYLKADAVELITEEPEEREADVLMRSLLSQFEQYVKLNKKIPPEVIASLSGIDEAARMADTVAAHMTLKLENKQHLLEIDNLNERIEKLMVFLESEIDIQHIEKRIRSRVKKQMEKSQREYYLNEQMKAVQKELGEYDDSGNEIEELTDRITKANMPAEANTKAESELKKLKMMSAMSAEATVVRNYIEWLTDLPWKKRSRVHQSLDKAEQILDEDHYGLEKVKERILEYLAVQQRVKKAKGPILCLVGPPGVGKTSVAQSIARATNRKYTRMALGGVRDEAE
;
A
#
# COMPACT_ATOMS: atom_id res chain seq x y z
N MET A 1 -60.59 -17.52 -8.63
CA MET A 1 -60.94 -16.60 -9.73
C MET A 1 -59.67 -16.42 -10.53
N ASP A 2 -59.70 -16.99 -11.70
CA ASP A 2 -58.57 -17.28 -12.57
C ASP A 2 -57.84 -16.00 -12.99
N LYS A 3 -56.52 -15.95 -12.79
CA LYS A 3 -55.66 -14.97 -13.45
C LYS A 3 -55.58 -15.37 -14.91
N GLU A 4 -56.43 -14.76 -15.74
CA GLU A 4 -56.28 -14.75 -17.19
C GLU A 4 -54.85 -14.32 -17.53
N THR A 5 -54.05 -15.29 -17.96
CA THR A 5 -52.73 -15.06 -18.53
C THR A 5 -52.96 -14.38 -19.87
N LYS A 6 -52.86 -13.05 -19.91
CA LYS A 6 -52.84 -12.31 -21.17
C LYS A 6 -51.67 -12.84 -21.99
N ALA A 7 -51.99 -13.55 -23.08
CA ALA A 7 -51.01 -13.94 -24.06
C ALA A 7 -50.38 -12.68 -24.67
N THR A 8 -49.10 -12.47 -24.40
CA THR A 8 -48.27 -11.45 -25.04
C THR A 8 -48.26 -11.74 -26.54
N GLU A 9 -48.72 -10.79 -27.35
CA GLU A 9 -48.59 -10.88 -28.81
C GLU A 9 -47.11 -11.06 -29.17
N PRO A 10 -46.76 -11.92 -30.16
CA PRO A 10 -45.37 -12.11 -30.55
C PRO A 10 -44.82 -10.78 -31.07
N THR A 11 -43.84 -10.22 -30.38
CA THR A 11 -43.12 -9.03 -30.84
C THR A 11 -42.52 -9.32 -32.21
N PRO A 12 -42.73 -8.43 -33.21
CA PRO A 12 -42.22 -8.66 -34.56
C PRO A 12 -40.68 -8.72 -34.54
N ILE A 13 -40.13 -9.66 -35.32
CA ILE A 13 -38.69 -9.69 -35.61
C ILE A 13 -38.39 -8.55 -36.57
N ILE A 14 -37.45 -7.69 -36.21
CA ILE A 14 -37.04 -6.53 -37.00
C ILE A 14 -35.59 -6.74 -37.44
N GLU A 15 -35.35 -6.70 -38.75
CA GLU A 15 -34.00 -6.65 -39.31
C GLU A 15 -33.46 -5.22 -39.14
N ILE A 16 -32.33 -5.06 -38.45
CA ILE A 16 -31.78 -3.74 -38.13
C ILE A 16 -30.25 -3.70 -38.26
N PRO A 17 -29.66 -2.58 -38.72
CA PRO A 17 -28.21 -2.39 -38.70
C PRO A 17 -27.66 -2.42 -37.28
N VAL A 18 -26.54 -3.11 -37.10
CA VAL A 18 -25.84 -3.25 -35.82
C VAL A 18 -24.64 -2.32 -35.78
N LEU A 19 -24.47 -1.63 -34.65
CA LEU A 19 -23.28 -0.88 -34.30
C LEU A 19 -22.58 -1.52 -33.09
N PRO A 20 -21.49 -2.26 -33.31
CA PRO A 20 -20.67 -2.78 -32.22
C PRO A 20 -19.98 -1.67 -31.43
N LEU A 21 -20.17 -1.66 -30.11
CA LEU A 21 -19.59 -0.70 -29.19
C LEU A 21 -18.41 -1.30 -28.42
N ARG A 22 -17.37 -0.50 -28.20
CA ARG A 22 -16.21 -0.87 -27.38
C ARG A 22 -16.34 -0.26 -26.00
N ASP A 23 -16.18 -1.08 -24.96
CA ASP A 23 -16.14 -0.66 -23.54
C ASP A 23 -17.35 0.17 -23.06
N VAL A 24 -18.47 0.15 -23.80
CA VAL A 24 -19.66 0.95 -23.50
C VAL A 24 -20.91 0.11 -23.74
N VAL A 25 -21.83 0.18 -22.78
CA VAL A 25 -23.22 -0.26 -22.90
C VAL A 25 -24.09 1.00 -22.85
N VAL A 26 -25.01 1.13 -23.79
CA VAL A 26 -25.99 2.21 -23.82
C VAL A 26 -27.29 1.64 -23.25
N TYR A 27 -27.88 2.32 -22.27
CA TYR A 27 -29.16 1.95 -21.70
C TYR A 27 -30.31 2.70 -22.38
N PRO A 28 -31.57 2.23 -22.25
CA PRO A 28 -32.75 3.01 -22.61
C PRO A 28 -32.71 4.43 -22.01
N TYR A 29 -33.21 5.42 -22.77
CA TYR A 29 -33.24 6.85 -22.46
C TYR A 29 -31.88 7.54 -22.32
N MET A 30 -30.77 6.81 -22.44
CA MET A 30 -29.42 7.36 -22.37
C MET A 30 -29.06 8.05 -23.69
N VAL A 31 -28.64 9.31 -23.61
CA VAL A 31 -28.10 10.06 -24.74
C VAL A 31 -26.58 10.13 -24.63
N ILE A 32 -25.86 9.61 -25.63
CA ILE A 32 -24.39 9.59 -25.64
C ILE A 32 -23.83 9.88 -27.04
N PRO A 33 -22.78 10.72 -27.15
CA PRO A 33 -22.04 10.86 -28.40
C PRO A 33 -21.07 9.69 -28.58
N LEU A 34 -21.14 9.04 -29.74
CA LEU A 34 -20.23 7.98 -30.16
C LEU A 34 -19.34 8.47 -31.30
N PHE A 35 -18.09 8.01 -31.29
CA PHE A 35 -17.12 8.27 -32.36
C PHE A 35 -16.86 6.97 -33.11
N VAL A 36 -17.18 6.96 -34.39
CA VAL A 36 -17.12 5.78 -35.25
C VAL A 36 -16.11 6.03 -36.36
N GLY A 37 -15.08 5.19 -36.43
CA GLY A 37 -14.02 5.28 -37.45
C GLY A 37 -13.89 4.07 -38.36
N ARG A 38 -14.63 2.98 -38.10
CA ARG A 38 -14.56 1.76 -38.91
C ARG A 38 -15.50 1.86 -40.11
N ASP A 39 -15.02 1.57 -41.31
CA ASP A 39 -15.81 1.67 -42.55
C ASP A 39 -17.13 0.89 -42.48
N ARG A 40 -17.10 -0.37 -42.00
CA ARG A 40 -18.33 -1.19 -41.85
C ARG A 40 -19.34 -0.56 -40.90
N SER A 41 -18.89 0.06 -39.81
CA SER A 41 -19.75 0.72 -38.83
C SER A 41 -20.29 2.06 -39.34
N ILE A 42 -19.51 2.79 -40.13
CA ILE A 42 -19.98 4.00 -40.82
C ILE A 42 -21.07 3.63 -41.83
N LYS A 43 -20.89 2.55 -42.60
CA LYS A 43 -21.92 2.03 -43.49
C LYS A 43 -23.21 1.64 -42.74
N SER A 44 -23.11 0.97 -41.58
CA SER A 44 -24.29 0.67 -40.73
C SER A 44 -25.08 1.94 -40.39
N LEU A 45 -24.39 3.03 -40.06
CA LEU A 45 -25.01 4.30 -39.69
C LEU A 45 -25.65 5.03 -40.88
N GLU A 46 -25.02 4.97 -42.06
CA GLU A 46 -25.57 5.55 -43.28
C GLU A 46 -26.88 4.86 -43.67
N VAL A 47 -26.88 3.53 -43.70
CA VAL A 47 -28.09 2.73 -43.97
C VAL A 47 -29.17 2.98 -42.91
N ALA A 48 -28.81 2.96 -41.63
CA ALA A 48 -29.75 3.23 -40.54
C ALA A 48 -30.42 4.61 -40.68
N THR A 49 -29.69 5.62 -41.15
CA THR A 49 -30.22 6.97 -41.34
C THR A 49 -31.30 7.02 -42.43
N ASP A 50 -31.16 6.20 -43.47
CA ASP A 50 -32.10 6.13 -44.60
C ASP A 50 -33.33 5.24 -44.30
N GLU A 51 -33.15 4.16 -43.52
CA GLU A 51 -34.17 3.12 -43.37
C GLU A 51 -35.14 3.31 -42.21
N ASN A 52 -34.81 4.08 -41.16
CA ASN A 52 -35.74 4.53 -40.09
C ASN A 52 -35.07 5.38 -38.98
N LYS A 53 -33.81 5.80 -39.16
CA LYS A 53 -32.95 6.44 -38.15
C LYS A 53 -32.75 5.60 -36.88
N GLN A 54 -32.91 4.28 -36.97
CA GLN A 54 -32.74 3.36 -35.86
C GLN A 54 -31.53 2.45 -36.08
N VAL A 55 -30.80 2.19 -34.99
CA VAL A 55 -29.63 1.31 -34.98
C VAL A 55 -29.65 0.45 -33.72
N LEU A 56 -29.18 -0.79 -33.83
CA LEU A 56 -29.01 -1.67 -32.69
C LEU A 56 -27.60 -1.54 -32.12
N LEU A 57 -27.50 -1.08 -30.88
CA LEU A 57 -26.25 -0.91 -30.16
C LEU A 57 -25.95 -2.17 -29.35
N ILE A 58 -24.81 -2.81 -29.63
CA ILE A 58 -24.39 -4.04 -28.96
C ILE A 58 -22.95 -3.90 -28.49
N ALA A 59 -22.69 -4.24 -27.23
CA ALA A 59 -21.34 -4.27 -26.71
C ALA A 59 -20.53 -5.45 -27.27
N GLN A 60 -19.23 -5.23 -27.48
CA GLN A 60 -18.25 -6.30 -27.75
C GLN A 60 -17.81 -6.95 -26.44
N LYS A 61 -17.62 -8.28 -26.44
CA LYS A 61 -17.05 -9.02 -25.30
C LYS A 61 -15.56 -8.72 -25.17
N ASP A 62 -14.84 -8.69 -26.29
CA ASP A 62 -13.44 -8.24 -26.39
C ASP A 62 -13.34 -6.92 -27.15
N SER A 63 -12.94 -5.85 -26.46
CA SER A 63 -12.80 -4.51 -27.05
C SER A 63 -11.55 -4.32 -27.90
N THR A 64 -10.59 -5.26 -27.85
CA THR A 64 -9.35 -5.18 -28.64
C THR A 64 -9.55 -5.57 -30.10
N GLU A 65 -10.57 -6.37 -30.40
CA GLU A 65 -10.85 -6.81 -31.77
C GLU A 65 -11.34 -5.65 -32.64
N GLU A 66 -10.79 -5.50 -33.84
CA GLU A 66 -11.17 -4.43 -34.77
C GLU A 66 -12.39 -4.77 -35.63
N GLN A 67 -12.57 -6.05 -35.94
CA GLN A 67 -13.70 -6.56 -36.70
C GLN A 67 -14.35 -7.66 -35.88
N PRO A 68 -15.26 -7.32 -34.95
CA PRO A 68 -15.85 -8.31 -34.08
C PRO A 68 -16.74 -9.26 -34.89
N ASP A 69 -16.47 -10.54 -34.78
CA ASP A 69 -17.37 -11.59 -35.27
C ASP A 69 -18.62 -11.68 -34.39
N ALA A 70 -19.69 -12.29 -34.91
CA ALA A 70 -20.96 -12.46 -34.19
C ALA A 70 -20.79 -13.13 -32.82
N SER A 71 -19.81 -14.05 -32.67
CA SER A 71 -19.50 -14.71 -31.39
C SER A 71 -18.95 -13.75 -30.33
N ASN A 72 -18.27 -12.68 -30.76
CA ASN A 72 -17.66 -11.67 -29.89
C ASN A 72 -18.66 -10.57 -29.48
N LEU A 73 -19.92 -10.65 -29.90
CA LEU A 73 -20.97 -9.73 -29.51
C LEU A 73 -21.85 -10.33 -28.41
N TYR A 74 -22.45 -9.47 -27.60
CA TYR A 74 -23.51 -9.87 -26.68
C TYR A 74 -24.84 -10.06 -27.42
N GLU A 75 -25.73 -10.88 -26.87
CA GLU A 75 -27.03 -11.18 -27.47
C GLU A 75 -28.10 -10.14 -27.16
N ILE A 76 -27.95 -9.41 -26.05
CA ILE A 76 -28.86 -8.33 -25.65
C ILE A 76 -28.16 -7.00 -25.88
N GLY A 77 -28.83 -6.13 -26.63
CA GLY A 77 -28.41 -4.77 -26.92
C GLY A 77 -29.52 -3.76 -26.66
N THR A 78 -29.33 -2.55 -27.15
CA THR A 78 -30.31 -1.46 -27.04
C THR A 78 -30.61 -0.89 -28.41
N LEU A 79 -31.89 -0.86 -28.76
CA LEU A 79 -32.39 -0.12 -29.91
C LEU A 79 -32.22 1.36 -29.63
N ALA A 80 -31.64 2.10 -30.57
CA ALA A 80 -31.35 3.52 -30.40
C ALA A 80 -31.74 4.34 -31.62
N ASN A 81 -32.22 5.55 -31.37
CA ASN A 81 -32.46 6.56 -32.40
C ASN A 81 -31.19 7.35 -32.67
N ILE A 82 -30.91 7.61 -33.95
CA ILE A 82 -29.86 8.52 -34.39
C ILE A 82 -30.41 9.94 -34.36
N LEU A 83 -29.98 10.73 -33.38
CA LEU A 83 -30.39 12.14 -33.24
C LEU A 83 -29.63 13.04 -34.20
N GLN A 84 -28.32 12.82 -34.32
CA GLN A 84 -27.44 13.65 -35.15
C GLN A 84 -26.25 12.85 -35.66
N LEU A 85 -25.87 13.06 -36.92
CA LEU A 85 -24.68 12.49 -37.55
C LEU A 85 -23.82 13.63 -38.11
N LEU A 86 -22.56 13.67 -37.72
CA LEU A 86 -21.58 14.66 -38.17
C LEU A 86 -20.30 13.97 -38.65
N LYS A 87 -19.98 14.12 -39.94
CA LYS A 87 -18.70 13.67 -40.50
C LYS A 87 -17.60 14.68 -40.14
N LEU A 88 -16.54 14.20 -39.51
CA LEU A 88 -15.37 15.01 -39.13
C LEU A 88 -14.34 15.02 -40.28
N PRO A 89 -13.49 16.06 -40.37
CA PRO A 89 -12.51 16.20 -41.45
C PRO A 89 -11.42 15.12 -41.43
N ASP A 90 -11.27 14.39 -40.34
CA ASP A 90 -10.36 13.26 -40.19
C ASP A 90 -10.91 11.93 -40.76
N GLY A 91 -12.14 11.95 -41.30
CA GLY A 91 -12.83 10.78 -41.85
C GLY A 91 -13.65 10.00 -40.83
N THR A 92 -13.60 10.36 -39.54
CA THR A 92 -14.45 9.74 -38.52
C THR A 92 -15.85 10.34 -38.50
N VAL A 93 -16.82 9.60 -37.98
CA VAL A 93 -18.21 10.05 -37.83
C VAL A 93 -18.52 10.17 -36.35
N LYS A 94 -18.92 11.38 -35.94
CA LYS A 94 -19.49 11.63 -34.63
C LYS A 94 -21.01 11.50 -34.73
N VAL A 95 -21.57 10.53 -34.01
CA VAL A 95 -23.02 10.29 -33.96
C VAL A 95 -23.55 10.51 -32.55
N LEU A 96 -24.68 11.18 -32.42
CA LEU A 96 -25.42 11.30 -31.16
C LEU A 96 -26.59 10.33 -31.20
N VAL A 97 -26.62 9.40 -30.25
CA VAL A 97 -27.65 8.36 -30.17
C VAL A 97 -28.43 8.46 -28.87
N GLU A 98 -29.71 8.10 -28.92
CA GLU A 98 -30.59 7.96 -27.76
C GLU A 98 -31.11 6.52 -27.69
N GLY A 99 -30.83 5.82 -26.58
CA GLY A 99 -31.40 4.50 -26.34
C GLY A 99 -32.92 4.57 -26.17
N ILE A 100 -33.65 3.62 -26.75
CA ILE A 100 -35.12 3.55 -26.72
C ILE A 100 -35.54 2.42 -25.80
N SER A 101 -35.12 1.21 -26.14
CA SER A 101 -35.55 -0.03 -25.49
C SER A 101 -34.50 -1.12 -25.67
N ARG A 102 -34.59 -2.15 -24.82
CA ARG A 102 -33.72 -3.32 -24.90
C ARG A 102 -34.21 -4.24 -26.01
N ALA A 103 -33.29 -4.90 -26.70
CA ALA A 103 -33.64 -5.88 -27.71
C ALA A 103 -32.70 -7.09 -27.65
N LYS A 104 -33.26 -8.27 -27.92
CA LYS A 104 -32.54 -9.53 -28.01
C LYS A 104 -32.32 -9.90 -29.46
N VAL A 105 -31.08 -10.24 -29.80
CA VAL A 105 -30.71 -10.74 -31.12
C VAL A 105 -31.09 -12.21 -31.25
N SER A 106 -31.78 -12.54 -32.33
CA SER A 106 -32.12 -13.90 -32.73
C SER A 106 -31.13 -14.49 -33.75
N GLY A 107 -30.50 -13.63 -34.56
CA GLY A 107 -29.45 -14.01 -35.50
C GLY A 107 -28.65 -12.80 -35.97
N PHE A 108 -27.38 -13.01 -36.28
CA PHE A 108 -26.51 -12.02 -36.91
C PHE A 108 -26.28 -12.37 -38.38
N ASP A 109 -26.38 -11.38 -39.25
CA ASP A 109 -25.95 -11.47 -40.65
C ASP A 109 -24.69 -10.60 -40.84
N ASN A 110 -23.58 -11.28 -41.15
CA ASN A 110 -22.25 -10.70 -41.32
C ASN A 110 -21.74 -10.82 -42.78
N GLU A 111 -22.56 -11.29 -43.72
CA GLU A 111 -22.11 -11.55 -45.10
C GLU A 111 -22.02 -10.27 -45.96
N GLY A 112 -22.63 -9.17 -45.49
CA GLY A 112 -22.70 -7.90 -46.20
C GLY A 112 -21.61 -6.86 -45.86
N ASP A 113 -21.77 -5.69 -46.47
CA ASP A 113 -20.93 -4.50 -46.31
C ASP A 113 -20.96 -3.89 -44.88
N TYR A 114 -21.99 -4.22 -44.12
CA TYR A 114 -22.24 -3.79 -42.74
C TYR A 114 -22.88 -4.94 -41.97
N LEU A 115 -22.86 -4.86 -40.64
CA LEU A 115 -23.41 -5.89 -39.77
C LEU A 115 -24.91 -5.66 -39.57
N LYS A 116 -25.70 -6.72 -39.66
CA LYS A 116 -27.14 -6.72 -39.41
C LYS A 116 -27.51 -7.76 -38.37
N ALA A 117 -28.66 -7.58 -37.74
CA ALA A 117 -29.24 -8.57 -36.85
C ALA A 117 -30.76 -8.57 -36.95
N ASP A 118 -31.32 -9.76 -36.77
CA ASP A 118 -32.74 -9.97 -36.52
C ASP A 118 -32.98 -9.81 -35.01
N ALA A 119 -33.65 -8.74 -34.62
CA ALA A 119 -33.84 -8.37 -33.21
C ALA A 119 -35.31 -8.38 -32.80
N VAL A 120 -35.54 -8.76 -31.54
CA VAL A 120 -36.85 -8.74 -30.89
C VAL A 120 -36.78 -7.77 -29.72
N GLU A 121 -37.67 -6.78 -29.70
CA GLU A 121 -37.77 -5.84 -28.59
C GLU A 121 -38.21 -6.55 -27.31
N LEU A 122 -37.51 -6.27 -26.21
CA LEU A 122 -37.79 -6.82 -24.89
C LEU A 122 -38.74 -5.89 -24.15
N ILE A 123 -40.00 -6.32 -24.03
CA ILE A 123 -41.00 -5.63 -23.23
C ILE A 123 -40.74 -5.92 -21.75
N THR A 124 -40.54 -4.88 -20.96
CA THR A 124 -40.32 -5.01 -19.52
C THR A 124 -41.68 -4.95 -18.82
N GLU A 125 -42.01 -6.01 -18.07
CA GLU A 125 -43.20 -5.99 -17.21
C GLU A 125 -42.94 -5.12 -15.98
N GLU A 126 -43.85 -4.20 -15.70
CA GLU A 126 -43.76 -3.42 -14.46
C GLU A 126 -44.22 -4.25 -13.25
N PRO A 127 -43.52 -4.13 -12.11
CA PRO A 127 -43.90 -4.80 -10.88
C PRO A 127 -45.18 -4.20 -10.29
N GLU A 128 -45.72 -4.84 -9.24
CA GLU A 128 -46.85 -4.28 -8.51
C GLU A 128 -46.51 -2.88 -7.97
N GLU A 129 -47.43 -1.93 -8.13
CA GLU A 129 -47.25 -0.50 -7.84
C GLU A 129 -46.64 -0.23 -6.45
N ARG A 130 -47.07 -0.99 -5.42
CA ARG A 130 -46.54 -0.84 -4.05
C ARG A 130 -45.09 -1.28 -3.91
N GLU A 131 -44.70 -2.35 -4.60
CA GLU A 131 -43.32 -2.85 -4.58
C GLU A 131 -42.42 -1.91 -5.38
N ALA A 132 -42.89 -1.46 -6.55
CA ALA A 132 -42.23 -0.47 -7.40
C ALA A 132 -41.89 0.80 -6.61
N ASP A 133 -42.87 1.36 -5.88
CA ASP A 133 -42.71 2.56 -5.06
C ASP A 133 -41.62 2.42 -3.99
N VAL A 134 -41.57 1.28 -3.30
CA VAL A 134 -40.58 1.02 -2.24
C VAL A 134 -39.18 0.90 -2.84
N LEU A 135 -39.06 0.20 -3.97
CA LEU A 135 -37.79 0.02 -4.68
C LEU A 135 -37.28 1.35 -5.23
N MET A 136 -38.13 2.14 -5.89
CA MET A 136 -37.77 3.45 -6.42
C MET A 136 -37.29 4.41 -5.33
N ARG A 137 -38.01 4.51 -4.20
CA ARG A 137 -37.59 5.36 -3.07
C ARG A 137 -36.25 4.93 -2.49
N SER A 138 -36.03 3.62 -2.37
CA SER A 138 -34.78 3.07 -1.84
C SER A 138 -33.61 3.32 -2.80
N LEU A 139 -33.82 3.09 -4.10
CA LEU A 139 -32.84 3.35 -5.15
C LEU A 139 -32.47 4.83 -5.22
N LEU A 140 -33.46 5.73 -5.19
CA LEU A 140 -33.23 7.17 -5.20
C LEU A 140 -32.42 7.64 -3.98
N SER A 141 -32.77 7.14 -2.79
CA SER A 141 -32.04 7.45 -1.54
C SER A 141 -30.57 7.02 -1.59
N GLN A 142 -30.29 5.80 -2.10
CA GLN A 142 -28.92 5.33 -2.28
C GLN A 142 -28.17 6.14 -3.36
N PHE A 143 -28.84 6.43 -4.48
CA PHE A 143 -28.25 7.22 -5.55
C PHE A 143 -27.91 8.65 -5.10
N GLU A 144 -28.73 9.29 -4.27
CA GLU A 144 -28.41 10.57 -3.67
C GLU A 144 -27.12 10.52 -2.83
N GLN A 145 -26.92 9.45 -2.06
CA GLN A 145 -25.70 9.26 -1.28
C GLN A 145 -24.48 9.09 -2.20
N TYR A 146 -24.64 8.31 -3.27
CA TYR A 146 -23.61 8.12 -4.29
C TYR A 146 -23.21 9.45 -4.95
N VAL A 147 -24.16 10.27 -5.40
CA VAL A 147 -23.89 11.57 -6.03
C VAL A 147 -23.24 12.56 -5.05
N LYS A 148 -23.63 12.57 -3.77
CA LYS A 148 -22.99 13.42 -2.74
C LYS A 148 -21.50 13.10 -2.55
N LEU A 149 -21.11 11.84 -2.76
CA LEU A 149 -19.72 11.40 -2.69
C LEU A 149 -18.99 11.60 -4.03
N ASN A 150 -19.67 11.36 -5.15
CA ASN A 150 -19.13 11.46 -6.50
C ASN A 150 -19.43 12.82 -7.15
N LYS A 151 -18.50 13.76 -6.95
CA LYS A 151 -18.60 15.13 -7.51
C LYS A 151 -18.59 15.23 -9.05
N LYS A 152 -18.42 14.13 -9.78
CA LYS A 152 -18.47 14.13 -11.25
C LYS A 152 -19.90 14.19 -11.79
N ILE A 153 -20.90 13.80 -10.99
CA ILE A 153 -22.30 13.78 -11.41
C ILE A 153 -22.95 15.09 -10.97
N PRO A 154 -23.56 15.86 -11.89
CA PRO A 154 -24.30 17.06 -11.53
C PRO A 154 -25.47 16.75 -10.60
N PRO A 155 -25.71 17.54 -9.53
CA PRO A 155 -26.84 17.32 -8.64
C PRO A 155 -28.20 17.50 -9.33
N GLU A 156 -28.24 18.17 -10.48
CA GLU A 156 -29.43 18.31 -11.34
C GLU A 156 -30.00 16.95 -11.79
N VAL A 157 -29.15 15.92 -11.90
CA VAL A 157 -29.56 14.55 -12.25
C VAL A 157 -30.50 13.95 -11.20
N ILE A 158 -30.30 14.27 -9.91
CA ILE A 158 -31.19 13.81 -8.83
C ILE A 158 -32.58 14.43 -9.01
N ALA A 159 -32.64 15.72 -9.35
CA ALA A 159 -33.90 16.41 -9.57
C ALA A 159 -34.68 15.82 -10.76
N SER A 160 -33.99 15.49 -11.86
CA SER A 160 -34.64 14.83 -13.00
C SER A 160 -35.16 13.42 -12.67
N LEU A 161 -34.44 12.67 -11.84
CA LEU A 161 -34.87 11.33 -11.41
C LEU A 161 -36.09 11.38 -10.48
N SER A 162 -36.21 12.42 -9.66
CA SER A 162 -37.34 12.56 -8.72
C SER A 162 -38.71 12.74 -9.38
N GLY A 163 -38.74 13.10 -10.67
CA GLY A 163 -39.97 13.26 -11.45
C GLY A 163 -40.28 12.08 -12.38
N ILE A 164 -39.56 10.95 -12.25
CA ILE A 164 -39.81 9.74 -13.04
C ILE A 164 -40.71 8.80 -12.23
N ASP A 165 -41.88 8.48 -12.80
CA ASP A 165 -42.86 7.57 -12.18
C ASP A 165 -42.62 6.09 -12.59
N GLU A 166 -41.93 5.86 -13.71
CA GLU A 166 -41.64 4.53 -14.25
C GLU A 166 -40.36 3.92 -13.62
N ALA A 167 -40.51 2.79 -12.93
CA ALA A 167 -39.40 2.13 -12.25
C ALA A 167 -38.30 1.65 -13.22
N ALA A 168 -38.69 1.19 -14.41
CA ALA A 168 -37.74 0.73 -15.44
C ALA A 168 -36.85 1.88 -15.92
N ARG A 169 -37.48 3.02 -16.24
CA ARG A 169 -36.78 4.23 -16.68
C ARG A 169 -35.86 4.79 -15.59
N MET A 170 -36.28 4.77 -14.33
CA MET A 170 -35.44 5.18 -13.20
C MET A 170 -34.19 4.28 -13.09
N ALA A 171 -34.37 2.96 -13.15
CA ALA A 171 -33.27 2.00 -13.07
C ALA A 171 -32.24 2.19 -14.20
N ASP A 172 -32.71 2.34 -15.43
CA ASP A 172 -31.84 2.53 -16.61
C ASP A 172 -31.10 3.88 -16.56
N THR A 173 -31.76 4.95 -16.09
CA THR A 173 -31.14 6.27 -15.91
C THR A 173 -30.06 6.24 -14.82
N VAL A 174 -30.31 5.57 -13.70
CA VAL A 174 -29.32 5.41 -12.63
C VAL A 174 -28.13 4.58 -13.13
N ALA A 175 -28.37 3.47 -13.83
CA ALA A 175 -27.33 2.62 -14.40
C ALA A 175 -26.43 3.36 -15.40
N ALA A 176 -27.01 4.29 -16.20
CA ALA A 176 -26.27 5.12 -17.15
C ALA A 176 -25.28 6.08 -16.47
N HIS A 177 -25.59 6.57 -15.26
CA HIS A 177 -24.72 7.47 -14.50
C HIS A 177 -23.70 6.75 -13.61
N MET A 178 -23.78 5.43 -13.48
CA MET A 178 -22.84 4.65 -12.69
C MET A 178 -21.57 4.28 -13.48
N THR A 179 -20.45 4.25 -12.76
CA THR A 179 -19.13 3.89 -13.30
C THR A 179 -18.81 2.42 -13.04
N LEU A 180 -19.54 1.54 -13.74
CA LEU A 180 -19.35 0.09 -13.64
C LEU A 180 -18.46 -0.46 -14.75
N LYS A 181 -17.82 -1.61 -14.48
CA LYS A 181 -17.14 -2.42 -15.50
C LYS A 181 -18.12 -2.91 -16.57
N LEU A 182 -17.62 -3.15 -17.78
CA LEU A 182 -18.41 -3.56 -18.94
C LEU A 182 -19.28 -4.78 -18.64
N GLU A 183 -18.71 -5.80 -18.01
CA GLU A 183 -19.40 -7.06 -17.71
C GLU A 183 -20.58 -6.84 -16.76
N ASN A 184 -20.41 -5.96 -15.77
CA ASN A 184 -21.48 -5.61 -14.84
C ASN A 184 -22.57 -4.77 -15.50
N LYS A 185 -22.21 -3.85 -16.41
CA LYS A 185 -23.18 -3.06 -17.18
C LYS A 185 -24.02 -3.96 -18.09
N GLN A 186 -23.34 -4.86 -18.78
CA GLN A 186 -24.01 -5.79 -19.67
C GLN A 186 -24.92 -6.75 -18.89
N HIS A 187 -24.44 -7.29 -17.76
CA HIS A 187 -25.26 -8.10 -16.88
C HIS A 187 -26.51 -7.35 -16.39
N LEU A 188 -26.44 -6.05 -16.09
CA LEU A 188 -27.64 -5.26 -15.74
C LEU A 188 -28.63 -5.14 -16.91
N LEU A 189 -28.12 -4.96 -18.14
CA LEU A 189 -28.95 -4.88 -19.34
C LEU A 189 -29.70 -6.20 -19.60
N GLU A 190 -29.05 -7.34 -19.32
CA GLU A 190 -29.53 -8.70 -19.56
C GLU A 190 -30.54 -9.21 -18.52
N ILE A 191 -30.70 -8.56 -17.36
CA ILE A 191 -31.70 -8.98 -16.36
C ILE A 191 -33.10 -8.59 -16.85
N ASP A 192 -33.92 -9.59 -17.16
CA ASP A 192 -35.31 -9.37 -17.61
C ASP A 192 -36.21 -8.86 -16.48
N ASN A 193 -36.10 -9.44 -15.28
CA ASN A 193 -36.93 -9.08 -14.13
C ASN A 193 -36.54 -7.72 -13.54
N LEU A 194 -37.47 -6.76 -13.53
CA LEU A 194 -37.18 -5.41 -13.07
C LEU A 194 -36.77 -5.33 -11.58
N ASN A 195 -37.41 -6.11 -10.71
CA ASN A 195 -37.10 -6.12 -9.28
C ASN A 195 -35.68 -6.62 -9.05
N GLU A 196 -35.31 -7.74 -9.66
CA GLU A 196 -33.95 -8.29 -9.58
C GLU A 196 -32.91 -7.30 -10.13
N ARG A 197 -33.26 -6.59 -11.20
CA ARG A 197 -32.40 -5.57 -11.81
C ARG A 197 -32.17 -4.39 -10.87
N ILE A 198 -33.22 -3.88 -10.21
CA ILE A 198 -33.12 -2.78 -9.24
C ILE A 198 -32.33 -3.24 -8.01
N GLU A 199 -32.60 -4.43 -7.46
CA GLU A 199 -31.85 -4.97 -6.33
C GLU A 199 -30.36 -5.12 -6.66
N LYS A 200 -30.04 -5.63 -7.86
CA LYS A 200 -28.65 -5.75 -8.32
C LYS A 200 -27.98 -4.39 -8.45
N LEU A 201 -28.70 -3.40 -8.98
CA LEU A 201 -28.24 -2.02 -9.10
C LEU A 201 -27.94 -1.39 -7.72
N MET A 202 -28.81 -1.63 -6.73
CA MET A 202 -28.61 -1.20 -5.35
C MET A 202 -27.36 -1.83 -4.72
N VAL A 203 -27.12 -3.13 -4.96
CA VAL A 203 -25.89 -3.80 -4.50
C VAL A 203 -24.65 -3.14 -5.11
N PHE A 204 -24.68 -2.82 -6.40
CA PHE A 204 -23.56 -2.13 -7.04
C PHE A 204 -23.36 -0.71 -6.50
N LEU A 205 -24.45 0.04 -6.26
CA LEU A 205 -24.37 1.38 -5.65
C LEU A 205 -23.73 1.34 -4.27
N GLU A 206 -24.14 0.42 -3.41
CA GLU A 206 -23.58 0.26 -2.06
C GLU A 206 -22.07 -0.01 -2.14
N SER A 207 -21.64 -0.93 -3.02
CA SER A 207 -20.22 -1.26 -3.19
C SER A 207 -19.39 -0.05 -3.65
N GLU A 208 -19.93 0.78 -4.53
CA GLU A 208 -19.28 1.99 -5.01
C GLU A 208 -19.22 3.08 -3.93
N ILE A 209 -20.29 3.24 -3.13
CA ILE A 209 -20.32 4.14 -1.98
C ILE A 209 -19.22 3.77 -0.97
N ASP A 210 -19.05 2.48 -0.67
CA ASP A 210 -18.00 1.98 0.21
C ASP A 210 -16.60 2.28 -0.30
N ILE A 211 -16.35 2.04 -1.60
CA ILE A 211 -15.07 2.37 -2.24
C ILE A 211 -14.78 3.87 -2.12
N GLN A 212 -15.76 4.73 -2.40
CA GLN A 212 -15.62 6.18 -2.27
C GLN A 212 -15.32 6.62 -0.82
N HIS A 213 -15.94 5.96 0.17
CA HIS A 213 -15.64 6.22 1.58
C HIS A 213 -14.21 5.85 1.96
N ILE A 214 -13.72 4.70 1.49
CA ILE A 214 -12.34 4.26 1.70
C ILE A 214 -11.36 5.23 1.04
N GLU A 215 -11.59 5.61 -0.22
CA GLU A 215 -10.78 6.61 -0.91
C GLU A 215 -10.71 7.94 -0.16
N LYS A 216 -11.86 8.46 0.29
CA LYS A 216 -11.93 9.70 1.06
C LYS A 216 -11.13 9.61 2.36
N ARG A 217 -11.19 8.47 3.05
CA ARG A 217 -10.42 8.21 4.28
C ARG A 217 -8.92 8.18 4.00
N ILE A 218 -8.48 7.54 2.92
CA ILE A 218 -7.09 7.49 2.49
C ILE A 218 -6.60 8.91 2.14
N ARG A 219 -7.33 9.65 1.30
CA ARG A 219 -7.00 11.03 0.93
C ARG A 219 -6.87 11.93 2.16
N SER A 220 -7.76 11.78 3.14
CA SER A 220 -7.70 12.54 4.40
C SER A 220 -6.46 12.21 5.23
N ARG A 221 -6.09 10.93 5.34
CA ARG A 221 -4.84 10.51 6.03
C ARG A 221 -3.60 11.06 5.34
N VAL A 222 -3.52 10.91 4.02
CA VAL A 222 -2.39 11.44 3.21
C VAL A 222 -2.28 12.95 3.36
N LYS A 223 -3.40 13.68 3.28
CA LYS A 223 -3.42 15.14 3.48
C LYS A 223 -2.89 15.55 4.86
N LYS A 224 -3.36 14.90 5.93
CA LYS A 224 -2.89 15.18 7.31
C LYS A 224 -1.39 14.89 7.47
N GLN A 225 -0.91 13.79 6.90
CA GLN A 225 0.52 13.45 6.94
C GLN A 225 1.35 14.48 6.17
N MET A 226 0.90 14.89 4.99
CA MET A 226 1.58 15.90 4.19
C MET A 226 1.62 17.26 4.89
N GLU A 227 0.51 17.71 5.49
CA GLU A 227 0.46 18.94 6.28
C GLU A 227 1.40 18.88 7.49
N LYS A 228 1.50 17.72 8.17
CA LYS A 228 2.44 17.51 9.27
C LYS A 228 3.88 17.60 8.79
N SER A 229 4.25 16.90 7.71
CA SER A 229 5.61 16.92 7.15
C SER A 229 6.00 18.31 6.63
N GLN A 230 5.08 19.03 5.97
CA GLN A 230 5.31 20.41 5.55
C GLN A 230 5.52 21.35 6.74
N ARG A 231 4.72 21.20 7.79
CA ARG A 231 4.87 21.99 9.02
C ARG A 231 6.20 21.69 9.72
N GLU A 232 6.57 20.42 9.86
CA GLU A 232 7.86 20.02 10.44
C GLU A 232 9.04 20.55 9.61
N TYR A 233 8.98 20.44 8.28
CA TYR A 233 9.99 21.01 7.39
C TYR A 233 10.13 22.53 7.58
N TYR A 234 9.00 23.24 7.59
CA TYR A 234 8.97 24.70 7.77
C TYR A 234 9.52 25.11 9.15
N LEU A 235 9.11 24.43 10.23
CA LEU A 235 9.60 24.70 11.58
C LEU A 235 11.10 24.44 11.72
N ASN A 236 11.61 23.37 11.10
CA ASN A 236 13.04 23.07 11.13
C ASN A 236 13.87 24.11 10.37
N GLU A 237 13.39 24.58 9.21
CA GLU A 237 14.05 25.70 8.51
C GLU A 237 13.99 27.01 9.31
N GLN A 238 12.87 27.30 9.96
CA GLN A 238 12.79 28.45 10.87
C GLN A 238 13.78 28.32 12.04
N MET A 239 13.87 27.15 12.68
CA MET A 239 14.81 26.90 13.77
C MET A 239 16.26 27.07 13.33
N LYS A 240 16.64 26.57 12.14
CA LYS A 240 17.97 26.79 11.58
C LYS A 240 18.25 28.28 11.32
N ALA A 241 17.27 29.01 10.81
CA ALA A 241 17.41 30.46 10.59
C ALA A 241 17.58 31.20 11.93
N VAL A 242 16.78 30.87 12.94
CA VAL A 242 16.87 31.43 14.30
C VAL A 242 18.21 31.11 14.96
N GLN A 243 18.68 29.86 14.89
CA GLN A 243 20.00 29.46 15.40
C GLN A 243 21.16 30.17 14.69
N LYS A 244 21.03 30.42 13.39
CA LYS A 244 21.99 31.21 12.61
C LYS A 244 22.00 32.68 13.03
N GLU A 245 20.86 33.25 13.38
CA GLU A 245 20.75 34.63 13.89
C GLU A 245 21.21 34.77 15.35
N LEU A 246 21.01 33.74 16.19
CA LEU A 246 21.44 33.70 17.60
C LEU A 246 22.94 33.43 17.78
N GLY A 247 23.68 33.09 16.72
CA GLY A 247 25.13 32.88 16.77
C GLY A 247 25.58 31.56 17.41
N GLU A 248 24.66 30.63 17.71
CA GLU A 248 24.94 29.33 18.36
C GLU A 248 25.51 28.27 17.39
N TYR A 249 26.22 28.68 16.33
CA TYR A 249 26.88 27.72 15.43
C TYR A 249 28.16 27.10 16.03
N ASP A 250 28.61 27.58 17.21
CA ASP A 250 29.89 27.15 17.80
C ASP A 250 29.82 25.92 18.72
N ASP A 251 28.65 25.50 19.23
CA ASP A 251 28.62 24.39 20.21
C ASP A 251 28.56 22.99 19.55
N SER A 252 27.98 22.88 18.35
CA SER A 252 27.95 21.61 17.59
C SER A 252 29.27 21.29 16.87
N GLY A 253 30.08 22.31 16.57
CA GLY A 253 31.42 22.13 16.00
C GLY A 253 32.41 21.57 17.03
N ASN A 254 32.30 22.03 18.27
CA ASN A 254 33.23 21.68 19.34
C ASN A 254 33.17 20.19 19.71
N GLU A 255 31.98 19.60 19.79
CA GLU A 255 31.81 18.18 20.16
C GLU A 255 32.45 17.20 19.14
N ILE A 256 32.34 17.52 17.85
CA ILE A 256 32.90 16.68 16.78
C ILE A 256 34.44 16.78 16.78
N GLU A 257 34.98 17.96 17.08
CA GLU A 257 36.41 18.17 17.24
C GLU A 257 36.94 17.43 18.47
N GLU A 258 36.25 17.49 19.61
CA GLU A 258 36.61 16.74 20.82
C GLU A 258 36.67 15.22 20.59
N LEU A 259 35.67 14.65 19.90
CA LEU A 259 35.66 13.21 19.57
C LEU A 259 36.81 12.84 18.62
N THR A 260 37.12 13.71 17.66
CA THR A 260 38.26 13.52 16.74
C THR A 260 39.58 13.48 17.52
N ASP A 261 39.74 14.40 18.46
CA ASP A 261 40.89 14.48 19.36
C ASP A 261 41.03 13.24 20.24
N ARG A 262 39.92 12.71 20.77
CA ARG A 262 39.94 11.49 21.59
C ARG A 262 40.35 10.25 20.77
N ILE A 263 39.85 10.12 19.53
CA ILE A 263 40.21 9.03 18.61
C ILE A 263 41.72 9.01 18.35
N THR A 264 42.32 10.17 18.05
CA THR A 264 43.76 10.26 17.80
C THR A 264 44.60 9.95 19.04
N LYS A 265 44.16 10.40 20.23
CA LYS A 265 44.84 10.14 21.51
C LYS A 265 44.72 8.69 21.98
N ALA A 266 43.62 8.01 21.67
CA ALA A 266 43.32 6.64 22.13
C ALA A 266 44.30 5.57 21.63
N ASN A 267 45.08 5.87 20.57
CA ASN A 267 46.16 4.99 20.08
C ASN A 267 45.67 3.57 19.74
N MET A 268 44.51 3.49 19.09
CA MET A 268 43.82 2.25 18.74
C MET A 268 44.59 1.40 17.72
N PRO A 269 44.39 0.07 17.71
CA PRO A 269 44.79 -0.78 16.58
C PRO A 269 44.13 -0.33 15.27
N ALA A 270 44.75 -0.66 14.13
CA ALA A 270 44.28 -0.21 12.81
C ALA A 270 42.80 -0.54 12.55
N GLU A 271 42.36 -1.75 12.88
CA GLU A 271 40.98 -2.19 12.72
C GLU A 271 39.99 -1.31 13.54
N ALA A 272 40.26 -1.13 14.84
CA ALA A 272 39.43 -0.31 15.71
C ALA A 272 39.43 1.18 15.29
N ASN A 273 40.58 1.70 14.84
CA ASN A 273 40.67 3.09 14.39
C ASN A 273 39.86 3.34 13.11
N THR A 274 39.95 2.45 12.12
CA THR A 274 39.14 2.56 10.89
C THR A 274 37.64 2.51 11.19
N LYS A 275 37.23 1.69 12.17
CA LYS A 275 35.84 1.62 12.60
C LYS A 275 35.40 2.91 13.28
N ALA A 276 36.17 3.43 14.23
CA ALA A 276 35.88 4.70 14.91
C ALA A 276 35.75 5.88 13.93
N GLU A 277 36.65 5.97 12.94
CA GLU A 277 36.59 6.99 11.89
C GLU A 277 35.35 6.85 11.00
N SER A 278 34.95 5.62 10.67
CA SER A 278 33.75 5.37 9.87
C SER A 278 32.47 5.79 10.59
N GLU A 279 32.37 5.53 11.89
CA GLU A 279 31.22 5.92 12.70
C GLU A 279 31.21 7.43 12.98
N LEU A 280 32.38 8.06 13.16
CA LEU A 280 32.49 9.51 13.26
C LEU A 280 32.00 10.22 11.98
N LYS A 281 32.33 9.68 10.79
CA LYS A 281 31.82 10.22 9.52
C LYS A 281 30.29 10.13 9.43
N LYS A 282 29.69 9.03 9.91
CA LYS A 282 28.23 8.91 9.97
C LYS A 282 27.63 9.91 10.95
N LEU A 283 28.23 10.07 12.12
CA LEU A 283 27.79 11.03 13.13
C LEU A 283 27.77 12.46 12.59
N LYS A 284 28.78 12.85 11.78
CA LYS A 284 28.83 14.16 11.08
C LYS A 284 27.66 14.41 10.13
N MET A 285 27.07 13.37 9.56
CA MET A 285 25.95 13.47 8.61
C MET A 285 24.58 13.37 9.29
N MET A 286 24.54 12.93 10.55
CA MET A 286 23.32 12.78 11.33
C MET A 286 22.97 14.09 12.05
N SER A 287 21.69 14.33 12.29
CA SER A 287 21.27 15.41 13.20
C SER A 287 21.63 15.03 14.65
N ALA A 288 22.23 15.97 15.39
CA ALA A 288 22.63 15.77 16.79
C ALA A 288 21.47 15.41 17.74
N MET A 289 20.21 15.69 17.33
CA MET A 289 19.00 15.39 18.10
C MET A 289 18.42 14.00 17.80
N SER A 290 19.04 13.22 16.91
CA SER A 290 18.59 11.85 16.59
C SER A 290 18.96 10.88 17.70
N ALA A 291 18.02 9.98 18.06
CA ALA A 291 18.31 8.88 18.99
C ALA A 291 19.44 7.97 18.48
N GLU A 292 19.62 7.85 17.16
CA GLU A 292 20.72 7.10 16.56
C GLU A 292 22.07 7.79 16.77
N ALA A 293 22.10 9.13 16.76
CA ALA A 293 23.32 9.90 16.98
C ALA A 293 23.88 9.67 18.40
N THR A 294 23.00 9.57 19.41
CA THR A 294 23.38 9.24 20.79
C THR A 294 24.02 7.85 20.89
N VAL A 295 23.48 6.86 20.17
CA VAL A 295 24.04 5.48 20.17
C VAL A 295 25.42 5.46 19.53
N VAL A 296 25.59 6.11 18.39
CA VAL A 296 26.87 6.20 17.68
C VAL A 296 27.91 6.96 18.51
N ARG A 297 27.50 8.04 19.20
CA ARG A 297 28.35 8.80 20.13
C ARG A 297 28.87 7.92 21.26
N ASN A 298 27.97 7.26 21.98
CA ASN A 298 28.33 6.39 23.10
C ASN A 298 29.29 5.27 22.65
N TYR A 299 29.09 4.73 21.44
CA TYR A 299 29.98 3.73 20.87
C TYR A 299 31.40 4.27 20.61
N ILE A 300 31.52 5.48 20.03
CA ILE A 300 32.81 6.13 19.80
C ILE A 300 33.50 6.42 21.14
N GLU A 301 32.77 6.93 22.13
CA GLU A 301 33.31 7.21 23.47
C GLU A 301 33.86 5.93 24.12
N TRP A 302 33.10 4.83 24.08
CA TRP A 302 33.56 3.53 24.58
C TRP A 302 34.84 3.06 23.90
N LEU A 303 34.93 3.19 22.57
CA LEU A 303 36.16 2.86 21.85
C LEU A 303 37.34 3.70 22.31
N THR A 304 37.13 4.99 22.59
CA THR A 304 38.21 5.89 23.03
C THR A 304 38.63 5.71 24.49
N ASP A 305 37.71 5.31 25.36
CA ASP A 305 37.97 5.10 26.79
C ASP A 305 38.71 3.78 27.08
N LEU A 306 38.72 2.85 26.13
CA LEU A 306 39.41 1.58 26.28
C LEU A 306 40.95 1.77 26.34
N PRO A 307 41.65 1.11 27.29
CA PRO A 307 43.09 1.26 27.47
C PRO A 307 43.91 0.42 26.46
N TRP A 308 43.79 0.71 25.17
CA TRP A 308 44.40 -0.07 24.07
C TRP A 308 45.90 -0.36 24.22
N LYS A 309 46.70 0.64 24.62
CA LYS A 309 48.16 0.50 24.84
C LYS A 309 48.58 0.49 26.31
N LYS A 310 47.73 0.95 27.24
CA LYS A 310 48.09 1.05 28.66
C LYS A 310 48.05 -0.33 29.31
N ARG A 311 49.22 -0.92 29.59
CA ARG A 311 49.37 -2.20 30.32
C ARG A 311 50.01 -1.95 31.68
N SER A 312 49.50 -2.60 32.73
CA SER A 312 50.18 -2.63 34.02
C SER A 312 51.49 -3.42 33.93
N ARG A 313 52.53 -2.94 34.60
CA ARG A 313 53.80 -3.68 34.72
C ARG A 313 53.58 -4.86 35.66
N VAL A 314 53.79 -6.07 35.16
CA VAL A 314 53.63 -7.30 35.94
C VAL A 314 54.90 -7.55 36.74
N HIS A 315 54.76 -7.79 38.04
CA HIS A 315 55.85 -8.25 38.88
C HIS A 315 55.88 -9.79 38.86
N GLN A 316 57.02 -10.40 38.55
CA GLN A 316 57.18 -11.85 38.38
C GLN A 316 58.18 -12.41 39.39
N SER A 317 57.79 -12.46 40.66
CA SER A 317 58.59 -13.07 41.73
C SER A 317 57.73 -14.09 42.45
N LEU A 318 58.18 -15.34 42.44
CA LEU A 318 57.50 -16.46 43.10
C LEU A 318 57.63 -16.34 44.62
N ASP A 319 58.81 -16.00 45.14
CA ASP A 319 59.03 -15.83 46.59
C ASP A 319 58.09 -14.79 47.21
N LYS A 320 57.90 -13.64 46.53
CA LYS A 320 56.94 -12.64 46.99
C LYS A 320 55.49 -13.10 46.86
N ALA A 321 55.18 -13.90 45.85
CA ALA A 321 53.84 -14.44 45.67
C ALA A 321 53.49 -15.46 46.76
N GLU A 322 54.44 -16.32 47.13
CA GLU A 322 54.32 -17.27 48.25
C GLU A 322 54.08 -16.53 49.57
N GLN A 323 54.93 -15.55 49.89
CA GLN A 323 54.78 -14.71 51.09
C GLN A 323 53.41 -14.03 51.17
N ILE A 324 52.93 -13.43 50.08
CA ILE A 324 51.63 -12.74 50.05
C ILE A 324 50.47 -13.74 50.17
N LEU A 325 50.58 -14.92 49.56
CA LEU A 325 49.56 -15.96 49.68
C LEU A 325 49.50 -16.54 51.10
N ASP A 326 50.64 -16.68 51.77
CA ASP A 326 50.73 -17.13 53.16
C ASP A 326 50.25 -16.07 54.16
N GLU A 327 50.54 -14.79 53.90
CA GLU A 327 50.04 -13.65 54.68
C GLU A 327 48.51 -13.54 54.59
N ASP A 328 47.96 -13.61 53.37
CA ASP A 328 46.54 -13.36 53.13
C ASP A 328 45.64 -14.58 53.41
N HIS A 329 46.19 -15.81 53.37
CA HIS A 329 45.41 -17.06 53.51
C HIS A 329 46.09 -18.08 54.42
N TYR A 330 45.44 -18.44 55.53
CA TYR A 330 45.93 -19.51 56.41
C TYR A 330 45.58 -20.90 55.86
N GLY A 331 46.55 -21.81 55.79
CA GLY A 331 46.39 -23.15 55.22
C GLY A 331 46.30 -23.16 53.69
N LEU A 332 45.40 -23.97 53.11
CA LEU A 332 45.18 -24.09 51.66
C LEU A 332 46.42 -24.49 50.84
N GLU A 333 47.32 -25.32 51.40
CA GLU A 333 48.59 -25.73 50.78
C GLU A 333 48.44 -26.15 49.31
N LYS A 334 47.50 -27.06 49.02
CA LYS A 334 47.25 -27.55 47.64
C LYS A 334 46.82 -26.45 46.67
N VAL A 335 46.12 -25.41 47.15
CA VAL A 335 45.64 -24.31 46.30
C VAL A 335 46.77 -23.31 46.07
N LYS A 336 47.53 -22.98 47.11
CA LYS A 336 48.71 -22.11 47.02
C LYS A 336 49.77 -22.69 46.10
N GLU A 337 50.10 -23.97 46.26
CA GLU A 337 51.05 -24.70 45.42
C GLU A 337 50.64 -24.62 43.94
N ARG A 338 49.36 -24.87 43.62
CA ARG A 338 48.84 -24.80 42.24
C ARG A 338 48.83 -23.39 41.65
N ILE A 339 48.64 -22.36 42.47
CA ILE A 339 48.76 -20.96 42.05
C ILE A 339 50.22 -20.62 41.76
N LEU A 340 51.14 -21.06 42.61
CA LEU A 340 52.58 -20.85 42.41
C LEU A 340 53.09 -21.57 41.16
N GLU A 341 52.65 -22.81 40.90
CA GLU A 341 52.91 -23.53 39.66
C GLU A 341 52.44 -22.74 38.43
N TYR A 342 51.21 -22.22 38.48
CA TYR A 342 50.65 -21.41 37.40
C TYR A 342 51.48 -20.14 37.15
N LEU A 343 51.87 -19.43 38.21
CA LEU A 343 52.73 -18.25 38.12
C LEU A 343 54.13 -18.60 37.58
N ALA A 344 54.67 -19.77 37.94
CA ALA A 344 55.97 -20.24 37.47
C ALA A 344 55.94 -20.55 35.96
N VAL A 345 54.86 -21.16 35.46
CA VAL A 345 54.66 -21.35 34.01
C VAL A 345 54.54 -20.00 33.31
N GLN A 346 53.80 -19.05 33.89
CA GLN A 346 53.64 -17.71 33.31
C GLN A 346 54.95 -16.91 33.27
N GLN A 347 55.83 -17.10 34.24
CA GLN A 347 57.18 -16.51 34.25
C GLN A 347 58.06 -17.07 33.12
N ARG A 348 57.91 -18.36 32.80
CA ARG A 348 58.71 -19.04 31.76
C ARG A 348 58.23 -18.74 30.34
N VAL A 349 56.93 -18.51 30.13
CA VAL A 349 56.33 -18.33 28.80
C VAL A 349 55.97 -16.86 28.54
N LYS A 350 56.75 -16.16 27.70
CA LYS A 350 56.57 -14.73 27.37
C LYS A 350 55.23 -14.38 26.69
N LYS A 351 54.60 -15.33 26.00
CA LYS A 351 53.26 -15.21 25.40
C LYS A 351 52.46 -16.45 25.79
N ALA A 352 51.80 -16.39 26.93
CA ALA A 352 50.82 -17.41 27.26
C ALA A 352 49.59 -17.21 26.36
N LYS A 353 49.31 -18.14 25.44
CA LYS A 353 47.92 -18.54 25.18
C LYS A 353 47.48 -19.31 26.44
N GLY A 354 47.28 -18.57 27.52
CA GLY A 354 47.27 -19.12 28.87
C GLY A 354 45.94 -19.78 29.24
N PRO A 355 45.95 -20.85 30.04
CA PRO A 355 44.74 -21.39 30.66
C PRO A 355 44.20 -20.39 31.68
N ILE A 356 42.88 -20.18 31.67
CA ILE A 356 42.20 -19.32 32.65
C ILE A 356 42.22 -20.03 34.01
N LEU A 357 42.72 -19.38 35.05
CA LEU A 357 42.67 -19.91 36.41
C LEU A 357 41.21 -19.90 36.90
N CYS A 358 40.62 -21.08 37.08
CA CYS A 358 39.26 -21.24 37.56
C CYS A 358 39.27 -21.66 39.05
N LEU A 359 38.65 -20.85 39.91
CA LEU A 359 38.47 -21.15 41.33
C LEU A 359 37.04 -21.65 41.56
N VAL A 360 36.88 -22.95 41.85
CA VAL A 360 35.56 -23.61 42.04
C VAL A 360 35.37 -24.03 43.49
N GLY A 361 34.17 -23.85 44.04
CA GLY A 361 33.78 -24.35 45.37
C GLY A 361 32.50 -23.72 45.93
N PRO A 362 32.06 -24.10 47.14
CA PRO A 362 30.89 -23.51 47.82
C PRO A 362 31.00 -21.99 48.05
N PRO A 363 29.90 -21.25 48.24
CA PRO A 363 29.98 -19.85 48.65
C PRO A 363 30.71 -19.69 49.99
N GLY A 364 31.45 -18.59 50.18
CA GLY A 364 32.15 -18.30 51.44
C GLY A 364 33.58 -18.86 51.58
N VAL A 365 34.06 -19.71 50.67
CA VAL A 365 35.39 -20.35 50.74
C VAL A 365 36.58 -19.48 50.30
N GLY A 366 36.45 -18.15 50.27
CA GLY A 366 37.57 -17.25 49.99
C GLY A 366 38.03 -17.13 48.52
N LYS A 367 37.25 -17.59 47.53
CA LYS A 367 37.63 -17.47 46.10
C LYS A 367 37.99 -16.04 45.67
N THR A 368 37.19 -15.08 46.09
CA THR A 368 37.38 -13.65 45.77
C THR A 368 38.64 -13.10 46.43
N SER A 369 38.93 -13.50 47.68
CA SER A 369 40.12 -13.06 48.40
C SER A 369 41.39 -13.66 47.79
N VAL A 370 41.36 -14.94 47.37
CA VAL A 370 42.48 -15.56 46.64
C VAL A 370 42.78 -14.82 45.33
N ALA A 371 41.74 -14.47 44.55
CA ALA A 371 41.92 -13.69 43.32
C ALA A 371 42.53 -12.29 43.58
N GLN A 372 42.15 -11.65 44.69
CA GLN A 372 42.73 -10.37 45.10
C GLN A 372 44.20 -10.50 45.51
N SER A 373 44.58 -11.56 46.24
CA SER A 373 45.97 -11.85 46.62
C SER A 373 46.85 -12.13 45.40
N ILE A 374 46.33 -12.85 44.39
CA ILE A 374 47.04 -13.05 43.11
C ILE A 374 47.30 -11.72 42.39
N ALA A 375 46.32 -10.81 42.41
CA ALA A 375 46.47 -9.48 41.83
C ALA A 375 47.51 -8.65 42.60
N ARG A 376 47.51 -8.69 43.94
CA ARG A 376 48.52 -8.07 44.82
C ARG A 376 49.91 -8.62 44.54
N ALA A 377 50.07 -9.94 44.47
CA ALA A 377 51.33 -10.63 44.20
C ALA A 377 51.93 -10.28 42.81
N THR A 378 51.08 -10.15 41.79
CA THR A 378 51.52 -9.86 40.42
C THR A 378 51.58 -8.36 40.08
N ASN A 379 51.26 -7.50 41.04
CA ASN A 379 51.12 -6.04 40.88
C ASN A 379 50.14 -5.66 39.75
N ARG A 380 49.00 -6.36 39.67
CA ARG A 380 47.91 -6.07 38.74
C ARG A 380 46.76 -5.38 39.47
N LYS A 381 46.06 -4.49 38.77
CA LYS A 381 44.81 -3.92 39.29
C LYS A 381 43.76 -5.04 39.37
N TYR A 382 43.20 -5.21 40.55
CA TYR A 382 42.08 -6.12 40.76
C TYR A 382 40.78 -5.42 40.37
N THR A 383 39.99 -6.05 39.50
CA THR A 383 38.65 -5.59 39.14
C THR A 383 37.71 -6.77 39.30
N ARG A 384 36.66 -6.58 40.10
CA ARG A 384 35.59 -7.57 40.26
C ARG A 384 34.44 -7.18 39.36
N MET A 385 34.08 -8.08 38.44
CA MET A 385 32.90 -7.94 37.60
C MET A 385 31.93 -9.05 37.96
N ALA A 386 30.74 -8.69 38.44
CA ALA A 386 29.69 -9.65 38.75
C ALA A 386 28.88 -9.90 37.47
N LEU A 387 29.09 -11.05 36.85
CA LEU A 387 28.25 -11.54 35.77
C LEU A 387 27.07 -12.28 36.41
N GLY A 388 26.04 -11.54 36.80
CA GLY A 388 24.80 -12.12 37.32
C GLY A 388 23.95 -12.65 36.17
N GLY A 389 23.44 -13.88 36.28
CA GLY A 389 22.37 -14.38 35.41
C GLY A 389 22.73 -14.53 33.92
N VAL A 390 23.93 -15.04 33.61
CA VAL A 390 24.23 -15.49 32.24
C VAL A 390 23.48 -16.81 32.01
N ARG A 391 22.22 -16.72 31.56
CA ARG A 391 21.71 -17.76 30.66
C ARG A 391 22.43 -17.53 29.35
N ASP A 392 23.15 -18.53 28.90
CA ASP A 392 23.72 -18.53 27.56
C ASP A 392 22.56 -18.35 26.56
N GLU A 393 22.62 -17.35 25.68
CA GLU A 393 21.63 -17.18 24.60
C GLU A 393 21.80 -18.22 23.48
N ALA A 394 22.65 -19.23 23.70
CA ALA A 394 22.91 -20.34 22.81
C ALA A 394 22.62 -21.73 23.43
N GLU A 395 21.73 -21.81 24.43
CA GLU A 395 21.13 -23.07 24.92
C GLU A 395 19.62 -23.16 24.64
#